data_AF-A0A4Q7Z4G0-F1
#
_entry.id   AF-A0A4Q7Z4G0-F1
#
_cell.length_a   1.000
_cell.length_b   1.000
_cell.length_c   1.000
_cell.angle_alpha   90.00
_cell.angle_beta   90.00
_cell.angle_gamma   90.00
#
_symmetry.space_group_name_H-M   'P 1'
#
loop_
_entity.id
_entity.type
_entity.pdbx_description
1 polymer ?
#
loop_
_entity_poly.entity_id
_entity_poly.type
_entity_poly.pdbx_seq_one_letter_code
_entity_poly.pdbx_strand_id
1 'polypeptide(L)' 'MTETPETTAMTSADIRVEKGLADPEEVAAITAVLLARAAARPAEAPTHRPRPRAGWRRLEREGGFRAPHSWH' A
#
# COMPACT_ATOMS: atom_id res chain seq x y z
N MET A 1 -27.37 36.00 0.77
CA MET A 1 -26.92 35.20 -0.37
C MET A 1 -25.42 35.41 -0.50
N THR A 2 -24.65 34.67 0.29
CA THR A 2 -23.18 34.72 0.30
C THR A 2 -22.72 33.27 0.42
N GLU A 3 -22.55 32.62 -0.73
CA GLU A 3 -21.84 31.35 -0.79
C GLU A 3 -20.35 31.67 -0.77
N THR A 4 -19.70 31.36 0.35
CA THR A 4 -18.25 31.25 0.39
C THR A 4 -17.90 29.95 -0.33
N PRO A 5 -17.15 29.94 -1.45
CA PRO A 5 -16.66 28.70 -1.98
C PRO A 5 -15.59 28.18 -1.02
N GLU A 6 -16.01 27.25 -0.16
CA GLU A 6 -15.16 26.31 0.54
C GLU A 6 -14.21 25.66 -0.47
N THR A 7 -12.99 26.20 -0.54
CA THR A 7 -11.89 25.69 -1.38
C THR A 7 -11.39 24.40 -0.74
N THR A 8 -12.18 23.34 -0.86
CA THR A 8 -11.79 21.97 -0.54
C THR A 8 -11.37 21.30 -1.85
N ALA A 9 -10.28 21.76 -2.47
CA ALA A 9 -9.71 21.09 -3.63
C ALA A 9 -8.29 21.59 -3.94
N MET A 10 -7.33 21.40 -3.02
CA MET A 10 -5.92 21.40 -3.42
C MET A 10 -5.20 20.20 -2.82
N THR A 11 -5.21 19.15 -3.64
CA THR A 11 -4.24 18.04 -3.67
C THR A 11 -4.16 17.20 -2.40
N SER A 12 -5.08 16.26 -2.25
CA SER A 12 -4.73 15.01 -1.58
C SER A 12 -3.62 14.37 -2.42
N ALA A 13 -2.36 14.53 -2.02
CA ALA A 13 -1.28 13.74 -2.59
C ALA A 13 -1.71 12.27 -2.49
N ASP A 14 -1.73 11.55 -3.61
CA ASP A 14 -2.19 10.15 -3.65
C ASP A 14 -1.35 9.23 -2.73
N ILE A 15 -0.18 9.72 -2.30
CA ILE A 15 0.74 9.06 -1.38
C ILE A 15 1.20 10.08 -0.33
N ARG A 16 1.19 9.70 0.95
CA ARG A 16 1.65 10.50 2.09
C ARG A 16 2.67 9.73 2.92
N VAL A 17 3.69 10.43 3.40
CA VAL A 17 4.68 9.90 4.36
C VAL A 17 4.20 10.19 5.78
N GLU A 18 3.87 9.15 6.53
CA GLU A 18 3.37 9.29 7.92
C GLU A 18 4.48 9.41 8.97
N LYS A 19 5.67 8.86 8.67
CA LYS A 19 6.82 8.83 9.57
C LYS A 19 8.10 8.92 8.77
N GLY A 20 9.09 9.63 9.32
CA GLY A 20 10.37 9.87 8.65
C GLY A 20 10.28 10.91 7.53
N LEU A 21 11.38 11.05 6.81
CA LEU A 21 11.46 11.82 5.57
C LEU A 21 11.71 10.81 4.45
N ALA A 22 10.99 10.96 3.34
CA ALA A 22 11.29 10.22 2.13
C ALA A 22 11.82 11.22 1.11
N ASP A 23 12.93 10.87 0.48
CA ASP A 23 13.47 11.69 -0.59
C ASP A 23 12.53 11.65 -1.81
N PRO A 24 12.53 12.69 -2.66
CA PRO A 24 11.67 12.74 -3.84
C PRO A 24 11.80 11.50 -4.74
N GLU A 25 13.01 10.95 -4.86
CA GLU A 25 13.32 9.75 -5.61
C GLU A 25 12.63 8.50 -5.05
N GLU A 26 12.52 8.40 -3.72
CA GLU A 26 11.85 7.28 -3.06
C GLU A 26 10.34 7.32 -3.29
N VAL A 27 9.73 8.51 -3.17
CA VAL A 27 8.31 8.71 -3.47
C VAL A 27 8.01 8.41 -4.94
N ALA A 28 8.88 8.84 -5.85
CA ALA A 28 8.77 8.54 -7.27
C ALA A 28 8.89 7.03 -7.56
N ALA A 29 9.82 6.33 -6.92
CA ALA A 29 10.00 4.89 -7.07
C ALA A 29 8.74 4.11 -6.62
N ILE A 30 8.17 4.46 -5.46
CA ILE A 30 6.94 3.83 -4.97
C ILE A 30 5.78 4.11 -5.93
N THR A 31 5.64 5.34 -6.42
CA THR A 31 4.62 5.71 -7.41
C THR A 31 4.77 4.88 -8.68
N ALA A 32 5.99 4.76 -9.21
CA ALA A 32 6.27 3.99 -10.41
C ALA A 32 5.91 2.50 -10.25
N VAL A 33 6.26 1.91 -9.11
CA VAL A 33 5.89 0.51 -8.80
C VAL A 33 4.37 0.33 -8.75
N LEU A 34 3.65 1.25 -8.09
CA LEU A 34 2.19 1.19 -7.99
C LEU A 34 1.52 1.30 -9.37
N LEU A 35 1.98 2.23 -10.20
CA LEU A 35 1.48 2.39 -11.56
C LEU A 35 1.79 1.16 -12.43
N ALA A 36 3.00 0.62 -12.36
CA ALA A 36 3.37 -0.58 -13.09
C ALA A 36 2.51 -1.79 -12.67
N ARG A 37 2.22 -1.93 -11.37
CA ARG A 37 1.33 -2.99 -10.86
C ARG A 37 -0.11 -2.82 -11.30
N ALA A 38 -0.61 -1.58 -11.33
CA ALA A 38 -1.95 -1.29 -11.81
C ALA A 38 -2.09 -1.62 -13.31
N ALA A 39 -1.07 -1.28 -14.10
CA ALA A 39 -1.01 -1.58 -15.53
C ALA A 39 -0.86 -3.09 -15.81
N ALA A 40 -0.11 -3.82 -14.97
CA ALA A 40 0.08 -5.26 -15.09
C ALA A 40 -1.11 -6.10 -14.57
N ARG A 41 -2.26 -5.50 -14.29
CA ARG A 41 -3.44 -6.23 -13.81
C ARG A 41 -3.92 -7.18 -14.92
N PRO A 42 -3.89 -8.51 -14.70
CA PRO A 42 -4.37 -9.45 -15.70
C PRO A 42 -5.86 -9.22 -15.95
N ALA A 43 -6.27 -9.30 -17.23
CA ALA A 43 -7.67 -9.33 -17.62
C ALA A 43 -8.39 -10.42 -16.82
N GLU A 44 -9.56 -10.06 -16.29
CA GLU A 44 -10.39 -10.78 -15.34
C GLU A 44 -10.08 -12.28 -15.25
N ALA A 45 -9.31 -12.66 -14.23
CA ALA A 45 -9.01 -14.05 -13.98
C ALA A 45 -10.31 -14.78 -13.61
N PRO A 46 -10.53 -16.02 -14.11
CA PRO A 46 -11.73 -16.77 -13.81
C PRO A 46 -11.99 -16.80 -12.30
N THR A 47 -13.27 -16.73 -11.94
CA THR A 47 -13.86 -16.50 -10.60
C THR A 47 -13.41 -17.45 -9.49
N HIS A 48 -12.48 -18.38 -9.76
CA HIS A 48 -11.94 -19.34 -8.83
C HIS A 48 -10.40 -19.46 -8.92
N ARG A 49 -9.67 -18.34 -8.86
CA ARG A 49 -8.25 -18.41 -8.47
C ARG A 49 -8.19 -18.46 -6.94
N PRO A 50 -7.57 -19.49 -6.32
CA PRO A 50 -7.33 -19.45 -4.88
C PRO A 50 -6.53 -18.17 -4.61
N ARG A 51 -7.12 -17.25 -3.84
CA ARG A 51 -6.49 -15.97 -3.47
C ARG A 51 -5.07 -16.28 -2.98
N PRO A 52 -4.04 -15.54 -3.42
CA PRO A 52 -2.72 -15.65 -2.82
C PRO A 52 -2.92 -15.36 -1.33
N ARG A 53 -2.96 -16.42 -0.51
CA ARG A 53 -3.08 -16.25 0.92
C ARG A 53 -1.77 -15.64 1.32
N ALA A 54 -1.81 -14.38 1.75
CA ALA A 54 -0.69 -13.81 2.43
C ALA A 54 -0.30 -14.81 3.53
N GLY A 55 0.98 -15.16 3.62
CA GLY A 55 1.49 -16.25 4.47
C GLY A 55 1.43 -15.95 5.97
N TRP A 56 0.38 -15.26 6.41
CA TRP A 56 0.10 -14.89 7.78
C TRP A 56 -0.12 -16.21 8.52
N ARG A 57 0.95 -16.66 9.17
CA ARG A 57 0.94 -17.89 9.95
C ARG A 57 0.08 -17.61 11.18
N ARG A 58 -0.68 -18.62 11.60
CA ARG A 58 -1.41 -18.54 12.87
C ARG A 58 -0.38 -18.56 13.98
N LEU A 59 -0.17 -17.42 14.63
CA LEU A 59 0.83 -17.25 15.69
C LEU A 59 0.67 -18.28 16.82
N GLU A 60 -0.57 -18.71 17.08
CA GLU A 60 -0.95 -19.80 17.99
C GLU A 60 -0.22 -21.14 17.73
N ARG A 61 0.28 -21.34 16.50
CA ARG A 61 0.95 -22.58 16.05
C ARG A 61 2.45 -22.41 15.83
N GLU A 62 2.98 -21.20 16.04
CA GLU A 62 4.41 -20.91 15.94
C GLU A 62 5.02 -21.11 17.35
N GLY A 63 6.11 -21.86 17.43
CA GLY A 63 6.78 -22.12 18.70
C GLY A 63 7.48 -20.86 19.23
N GLY A 64 6.82 -20.15 20.14
CA GLY A 64 7.45 -19.12 20.98
C GLY A 64 7.87 -17.82 20.28
N PHE A 65 8.45 -16.92 21.07
CA PHE A 65 8.80 -15.54 20.70
C PHE A 65 9.87 -15.48 19.61
N ARG A 66 9.56 -14.80 18.50
CA ARG A 66 10.55 -14.39 17.48
C ARG A 66 11.17 -13.05 17.90
N ALA A 67 12.50 -12.94 17.79
CA ALA A 67 13.19 -11.72 18.19
C ALA A 67 12.69 -10.50 17.36
N PRO A 68 12.51 -9.31 17.96
CA PRO A 68 11.84 -8.15 17.32
C PRO A 68 12.52 -7.63 16.04
N HIS A 69 13.77 -8.03 15.80
CA HIS A 69 14.61 -7.59 14.70
C HIS A 69 14.71 -8.64 13.57
N SER A 70 13.90 -9.71 13.62
CA SER A 70 13.92 -10.76 12.59
C SER A 70 12.77 -10.60 11.60
N TRP A 71 13.10 -10.30 10.35
CA TRP A 71 12.19 -10.39 9.21
C TRP A 71 12.68 -11.53 8.30
N HIS A 72 11.92 -12.63 8.25
CA HIS A 72 12.04 -13.73 7.29
C HIS A 72 10.62 -14.10 6.88
#